data_AF-A0A955FFD2-F1
#
_entry.id   AF-A0A955FFD2-F1
#
_cell.length_a   1.000
_cell.length_b   1.000
_cell.length_c   1.000
_cell.angle_alpha   90.00
_cell.angle_beta   90.00
_cell.angle_gamma   90.00
#
_symmetry.space_group_name_H-M   'P 1'
#
loop_
_entity.id
_entity.type
_entity.pdbx_description
1 polymer ?
#
loop_
_entity_poly.entity_id
_entity_poly.type
_entity_poly.pdbx_seq_one_letter_code
_entity_poly.pdbx_strand_id
1 'polypeptide(L)' 'MNKMILYISMTVFGGIGGYIPVLFGDTSFLSGWSILTSTIGAVFGVFAAKWASDYLG' A
#
# COMPACT_ATOMS: atom_id res chain seq x y z
N MET A 1 7.47 -6.65 -16.56
CA MET A 1 7.28 -6.51 -15.10
C MET A 1 8.13 -7.52 -14.36
N ASN A 2 9.17 -7.04 -13.67
CA ASN A 2 9.91 -7.88 -12.75
C ASN A 2 9.04 -8.15 -11.52
N LYS A 3 8.68 -9.42 -11.29
CA LYS A 3 7.78 -9.84 -10.19
C LYS A 3 8.30 -9.41 -8.83
N MET A 4 9.62 -9.25 -8.69
CA MET A 4 10.27 -8.81 -7.45
C MET A 4 9.89 -7.36 -7.09
N ILE A 5 9.86 -6.45 -8.07
CA ILE A 5 9.50 -5.03 -7.87
C ILE A 5 8.03 -4.89 -7.48
N LEU A 6 7.17 -5.74 -8.06
CA LEU A 6 5.75 -5.79 -7.71
C LEU A 6 5.57 -6.15 -6.22
N TYR A 7 6.19 -7.25 -5.76
CA TYR A 7 6.04 -7.69 -4.38
C TYR A 7 6.57 -6.66 -3.38
N ILE A 8 7.75 -6.08 -3.64
CA ILE A 8 8.32 -5.03 -2.77
C ILE A 8 7.37 -3.83 -2.66
N SER A 9 6.85 -3.36 -3.78
CA SER A 9 5.95 -2.20 -3.80
C SER A 9 4.62 -2.50 -3.10
N MET A 10 4.04 -3.69 -3.30
CA MET A 10 2.83 -4.11 -2.60
C MET A 10 3.02 -4.17 -1.08
N THR A 11 4.16 -4.69 -0.62
CA THR A 11 4.47 -4.78 0.82
C THR A 11 4.70 -3.40 1.42
N VAL A 12 5.46 -2.53 0.76
CA VAL A 12 5.78 -1.18 1.27
C VAL A 12 4.53 -0.30 1.31
N PHE A 13 3.81 -0.17 0.19
CA PHE A 13 2.63 0.70 0.13
C PHE A 13 1.41 0.11 0.84
N GLY A 14 1.27 -1.22 0.89
CA GLY A 14 0.26 -1.87 1.70
C GLY A 14 0.51 -1.67 3.21
N GLY A 15 1.76 -1.78 3.64
CA GLY A 15 2.16 -1.50 5.03
C GLY A 15 1.95 -0.03 5.41
N ILE A 16 2.36 0.90 4.55
CA ILE A 16 2.15 2.35 4.77
C ILE A 16 0.64 2.67 4.77
N GLY A 17 -0.13 2.13 3.83
CA GLY A 17 -1.59 2.33 3.76
C GLY A 17 -2.35 1.81 4.99
N GLY A 18 -1.87 0.72 5.58
CA GLY A 18 -2.38 0.20 6.85
C GLY A 18 -1.94 1.01 8.08
N TYR A 19 -0.84 1.77 7.98
CA TYR A 19 -0.33 2.60 9.09
C TYR A 19 -0.91 4.01 9.12
N ILE A 20 -1.44 4.53 8.00
CA ILE A 20 -2.13 5.82 7.93
C ILE A 20 -3.27 5.94 8.99
N PRO A 21 -4.20 4.99 9.16
CA PRO A 21 -5.22 5.00 10.22
C PRO A 21 -4.69 5.18 11.62
N VAL A 22 -3.56 4.53 11.92
CA VAL A 22 -2.91 4.58 13.23
C VAL A 22 -2.45 6.02 13.53
N LEU A 23 -1.98 6.74 12.51
CA LEU A 23 -1.61 8.16 12.62
C LEU A 23 -2.82 9.09 12.79
N PHE A 24 -4.01 8.68 12.35
CA PHE A 24 -5.26 9.43 12.55
C PHE A 24 -5.95 9.12 13.89
N GLY A 25 -5.26 8.44 14.81
CA GLY A 25 -5.75 8.16 16.16
C GLY A 25 -6.63 6.92 16.24
N ASP A 26 -6.68 6.12 15.17
CA ASP A 26 -7.43 4.88 15.17
C ASP A 26 -6.62 3.78 15.88
N THR A 27 -7.06 3.43 17.09
CA THR A 27 -6.45 2.37 17.91
C THR A 27 -6.99 0.99 17.58
N SER A 28 -7.98 0.91 16.69
CA SER A 28 -8.60 -0.35 16.27
C SER A 28 -8.05 -0.77 14.90
N PHE A 29 -7.12 -1.73 14.89
CA PHE A 29 -6.57 -2.32 13.66
C PHE A 29 -7.63 -2.96 12.74
N LEU A 30 -8.82 -3.27 13.27
CA LEU A 30 -9.97 -3.82 12.54
C LEU A 30 -11.10 -2.81 12.33
N SER A 31 -10.86 -1.51 12.54
CA SER A 31 -11.84 -0.51 12.19
C SER A 31 -12.10 -0.52 10.68
N GLY A 32 -13.32 -0.21 10.26
CA GLY A 32 -13.64 -0.06 8.84
C GLY A 32 -12.76 0.98 8.14
N TRP A 33 -12.22 1.95 8.89
CA TRP A 33 -11.28 2.95 8.39
C TRP A 33 -9.91 2.35 8.07
N SER A 34 -9.40 1.47 8.94
CA SER A 34 -8.16 0.74 8.68
C SER A 34 -8.24 -0.18 7.47
N ILE A 35 -9.39 -0.85 7.29
CA ILE A 35 -9.63 -1.71 6.12
C ILE A 35 -9.72 -0.87 4.84
N LEU A 36 -10.39 0.27 4.87
CA LEU A 36 -10.51 1.17 3.73
C LEU A 36 -9.16 1.75 3.30
N THR A 37 -8.39 2.32 4.22
CA THR A 37 -7.09 2.93 3.87
C THR A 37 -6.04 1.90 3.50
N SER A 38 -6.05 0.70 4.10
CA SER A 38 -5.15 -0.38 3.71
C SER A 38 -5.48 -0.89 2.30
N THR A 39 -6.77 -1.00 1.95
CA THR A 39 -7.20 -1.35 0.59
C THR A 39 -6.80 -0.25 -0.40
N ILE A 40 -7.04 1.02 -0.07
CA ILE A 40 -6.65 2.16 -0.90
C ILE A 40 -5.13 2.21 -1.07
N GLY A 41 -4.36 2.06 0.01
CA GLY A 41 -2.90 2.03 -0.02
C GLY A 41 -2.34 0.86 -0.83
N ALA A 42 -2.98 -0.31 -0.78
CA ALA A 42 -2.62 -1.45 -1.63
C ALA A 42 -2.86 -1.16 -3.11
N VAL A 43 -4.00 -0.53 -3.47
CA VAL A 43 -4.30 -0.12 -4.86
C VAL A 43 -3.30 0.92 -5.37
N PHE A 44 -3.01 1.94 -4.55
CA PHE A 44 -1.97 2.93 -4.86
C PHE A 44 -0.58 2.29 -4.99
N GLY A 45 -0.29 1.29 -4.15
CA GLY A 45 0.94 0.51 -4.21
C GLY A 45 1.12 -0.23 -5.53
N VAL A 46 0.05 -0.83 -6.05
CA VAL A 46 0.07 -1.48 -7.38
C VAL A 46 0.32 -0.45 -8.49
N PHE A 47 -0.28 0.74 -8.40
CA PHE A 47 -0.04 1.83 -9.35
C PHE A 47 1.40 2.34 -9.30
N ALA A 48 1.94 2.56 -8.10
CA ALA A 48 3.33 2.96 -7.90
C ALA A 48 4.30 1.86 -8.39
N ALA A 49 3.98 0.58 -8.17
CA ALA A 49 4.75 -0.54 -8.68
C ALA A 49 4.78 -0.58 -10.21
N LYS A 50 3.63 -0.35 -10.85
CA LYS A 50 3.52 -0.26 -12.30
C LYS A 50 4.36 0.90 -12.82
N TRP A 51 4.18 2.09 -12.26
CA TRP A 51 4.93 3.28 -12.66
C TRP A 51 6.44 3.11 -12.48
N ALA A 52 6.88 2.54 -11.36
CA ALA A 52 8.29 2.23 -11.11
C ALA A 52 8.83 1.15 -12.06
N SER A 53 8.01 0.14 -12.41
CA SER A 53 8.39 -0.89 -13.40
C SER A 53 8.48 -0.33 -14.81
N ASP A 54 7.71 0.70 -15.16
CA ASP A 54 7.78 1.38 -16.45
C ASP A 54 8.97 2.37 -16.50
N TYR A 55 9.41 2.89 -15.35
CA TYR A 55 10.60 3.76 -15.23
C TYR A 55 11.94 3.01 -15.13
N LEU A 56 11.92 1.78 -14.60
CA LEU A 56 13.10 0.92 -14.43
C LEU A 56 13.24 -0.12 -15.56
N GLY A 57 12.34 -0.10 -16.56
CA GLY A 57 12.39 -0.89 -17.79
C GLY A 57 12.87 -0.06 -18.97
#